data_AF-A0A7V1UKR2-F1
#
_entry.id   AF-A0A7V1UKR2-F1
#
_cell.length_a   1.000
_cell.length_b   1.000
_cell.length_c   1.000
_cell.angle_alpha   90.00
_cell.angle_beta   90.00
_cell.angle_gamma   90.00
#
_symmetry.space_group_name_H-M   'P 1'
#
loop_
_entity.id
_entity.type
_entity.pdbx_description
1 polymer ?
#
loop_
_entity_poly.entity_id
_entity_poly.type
_entity_poly.pdbx_seq_one_letter_code
_entity_poly.pdbx_strand_id
1 'polypeptide(L)'
;MAEYCRISGVEGSCIWLVVGSRICADYSTAKCLILRRKGDCIIKCSRRRRTAAPRRRMPQLWLTIAILLYGIGLAYSILLTFSGRREKLEPFVIAMVRIGALFHFVSLAESVWTTGRLSLLALQRTESLLAFLLMVLFFFTFWRYRTFSHGIFVFPLVLALTLFTAYGIRPADLSAPARSGWTVTHVVLIVAGYAALFFTFTASILYLVQERSLKTHTFSGLAARLPALQTIDELGFRSLLIGFPFMTLGLVAGSVIAEAAYGPGYLRDPKIVLSLVMWAVYLVLLFTRWAAGWRGRRAAVLATAAFVTASLAWAANYVGSMHGMAP
;
A
#
# COMPACT_ATOMS: atom_id res chain seq x y z
N MET A 1 -9.16 -39.31 24.03
CA MET A 1 -9.70 -39.04 25.38
C MET A 1 -10.94 -38.18 25.22
N ALA A 2 -12.11 -38.68 25.60
CA ALA A 2 -13.35 -37.91 25.61
C ALA A 2 -13.38 -37.08 26.91
N GLU A 3 -13.39 -35.75 26.79
CA GLU A 3 -13.56 -34.86 27.94
C GLU A 3 -15.04 -34.90 28.37
N TYR A 4 -15.34 -35.38 29.58
CA TYR A 4 -16.68 -35.40 30.15
C TYR A 4 -16.88 -34.20 31.08
N CYS A 5 -17.94 -33.44 30.86
CA CYS A 5 -18.44 -32.41 31.79
C CYS A 5 -19.57 -33.04 32.62
N ARG A 6 -19.44 -33.04 33.96
CA ARG A 6 -20.45 -33.60 34.89
C ARG A 6 -21.25 -32.45 35.51
N ILE A 7 -22.58 -32.50 35.43
CA ILE A 7 -23.48 -31.50 36.01
C ILE A 7 -24.00 -32.05 37.35
N SER A 8 -23.96 -31.25 38.42
CA SER A 8 -24.74 -31.47 39.64
C SER A 8 -25.59 -30.24 39.92
N GLY A 9 -26.92 -30.39 39.99
CA GLY A 9 -27.83 -29.31 40.39
C GLY A 9 -29.27 -29.48 39.91
N VAL A 10 -30.20 -29.22 40.82
CA VAL A 10 -31.66 -29.47 40.78
C VAL A 10 -32.41 -28.45 39.92
N GLU A 11 -33.60 -28.88 39.47
CA GLU A 11 -34.63 -28.23 38.64
C GLU A 11 -34.61 -26.69 38.50
N GLY A 12 -34.71 -26.23 37.24
CA GLY A 12 -35.55 -25.08 36.92
C GLY A 12 -34.90 -23.80 36.39
N SER A 13 -33.57 -23.67 36.25
CA SER A 13 -32.97 -22.45 35.67
C SER A 13 -31.60 -22.70 35.06
N CYS A 14 -31.43 -22.37 33.77
CA CYS A 14 -30.12 -22.37 33.09
C CYS A 14 -29.27 -21.18 33.59
N ILE A 15 -28.61 -21.35 34.72
CA ILE A 15 -27.59 -20.43 35.23
C ILE A 15 -26.22 -20.96 34.80
N TRP A 16 -25.41 -20.09 34.17
CA TRP A 16 -24.03 -20.37 33.79
C TRP A 16 -23.21 -20.75 35.03
N LEU A 17 -22.57 -21.92 34.99
CA LEU A 17 -21.68 -22.39 36.06
C LEU A 17 -20.22 -22.26 35.60
N VAL A 18 -19.48 -21.39 36.29
CA VAL A 18 -18.02 -21.33 36.26
C VAL A 18 -17.49 -22.28 37.32
N VAL A 19 -16.75 -23.33 36.92
CA VAL A 19 -15.89 -24.11 37.84
C VAL A 19 -14.60 -24.49 37.10
N GLY A 20 -13.45 -24.05 37.63
CA GLY A 20 -12.13 -24.64 37.34
C GLY A 20 -11.50 -24.31 35.98
N SER A 21 -10.75 -23.21 35.92
CA SER A 21 -9.60 -22.88 35.03
C SER A 21 -9.61 -23.23 33.53
N ARG A 22 -10.73 -23.59 32.90
CA ARG A 22 -10.88 -23.59 31.43
C ARG A 22 -12.23 -23.01 31.02
N ILE A 23 -12.18 -21.87 30.34
CA ILE A 23 -13.32 -21.23 29.70
C ILE A 23 -13.87 -22.18 28.63
N CYS A 24 -15.08 -22.70 28.80
CA CYS A 24 -15.82 -23.38 27.75
C CYS A 24 -16.17 -22.37 26.66
N ALA A 25 -15.35 -22.33 25.60
CA ALA A 25 -15.55 -21.46 24.45
C ALA A 25 -16.82 -21.84 23.68
N ASP A 26 -17.65 -20.83 23.42
CA ASP A 26 -18.72 -20.72 22.42
C ASP A 26 -19.10 -22.01 21.65
N TYR A 27 -20.04 -22.78 22.20
CA TYR A 27 -20.62 -23.99 21.59
C TYR A 27 -21.82 -23.69 20.68
N SER A 28 -21.96 -22.47 20.14
CA SER A 28 -23.08 -22.02 19.28
C SER A 28 -23.38 -22.92 18.06
N THR A 29 -22.46 -23.80 17.62
CA THR A 29 -22.65 -24.61 16.40
C THR A 29 -22.56 -26.12 16.57
N ALA A 30 -22.54 -26.65 17.79
CA ALA A 30 -22.50 -28.09 18.03
C ALA A 30 -23.91 -28.68 18.17
N LYS A 31 -24.24 -29.71 17.39
CA LYS A 31 -25.36 -30.62 17.72
C LYS A 31 -24.93 -31.44 18.93
N CYS A 32 -25.32 -31.01 20.13
CA CYS A 32 -25.11 -31.78 21.35
C CYS A 32 -26.38 -32.59 21.63
N LEU A 33 -26.22 -33.91 21.77
CA LEU A 33 -27.30 -34.82 22.12
C LEU A 33 -27.22 -35.10 23.63
N ILE A 34 -28.31 -34.87 24.35
CA ILE A 34 -28.41 -35.19 25.78
C ILE A 34 -28.89 -36.63 25.88
N LEU A 35 -28.06 -37.51 26.46
CA LEU A 35 -28.41 -38.91 26.68
C LEU A 35 -28.53 -39.16 28.19
N ARG A 36 -29.70 -39.64 28.62
CA ARG A 36 -29.98 -39.99 30.01
C ARG A 36 -29.72 -41.49 30.20
N ARG A 37 -28.79 -41.87 31.08
CA ARG A 37 -28.54 -43.29 31.40
C ARG A 37 -28.28 -43.44 32.89
N LYS A 38 -29.15 -44.18 33.59
CA LYS A 38 -29.05 -44.54 35.03
C LYS A 38 -28.57 -43.38 35.94
N GLY A 39 -29.38 -42.33 36.06
CA GLY A 39 -29.16 -41.26 37.05
C GLY A 39 -28.22 -40.13 36.62
N ASP A 40 -27.34 -40.35 35.65
CA ASP A 40 -26.42 -39.31 35.16
C ASP A 40 -26.85 -38.71 33.82
N CYS A 41 -26.68 -37.39 33.68
CA CYS A 41 -26.90 -36.64 32.45
C CYS A 41 -25.57 -36.47 31.70
N ILE A 42 -25.42 -37.14 30.56
CA ILE A 42 -24.18 -37.10 29.76
C ILE A 42 -24.45 -36.31 28.47
N ILE A 43 -23.78 -35.18 28.30
CA ILE A 43 -23.83 -34.38 27.06
C ILE A 43 -22.76 -34.90 26.10
N LYS A 44 -23.18 -35.53 25.00
CA LYS A 44 -22.27 -35.97 23.94
C LYS A 44 -22.27 -34.92 22.83
N CYS A 45 -21.31 -33.99 22.87
CA CYS A 45 -21.12 -33.05 21.77
C CYS A 45 -20.25 -33.72 20.68
N SER A 46 -20.87 -33.99 19.54
CA SER A 46 -20.14 -34.37 18.33
C SER A 46 -19.30 -33.18 17.88
N ARG A 47 -17.98 -33.27 18.07
CA ARG A 47 -17.03 -32.34 17.46
C ARG A 47 -17.12 -32.57 15.96
N ARG A 48 -18.00 -31.85 15.26
CA ARG A 48 -17.88 -31.70 13.81
C ARG A 48 -16.52 -31.04 13.65
N ARG A 49 -15.49 -31.83 13.29
CA ARG A 49 -14.29 -31.24 12.68
C ARG A 49 -14.86 -30.47 11.52
N ARG A 50 -14.99 -29.15 11.66
CA ARG A 50 -14.88 -28.27 10.52
C ARG A 50 -13.50 -28.64 10.00
N THR A 51 -13.44 -29.57 9.05
CA THR A 51 -12.38 -29.56 8.07
C THR A 51 -12.31 -28.11 7.67
N ALA A 52 -11.22 -27.45 8.06
CA ALA A 52 -10.99 -26.07 7.68
C ALA A 52 -11.07 -26.11 6.16
N ALA A 53 -12.20 -25.69 5.60
CA ALA A 53 -12.32 -25.47 4.18
C ALA A 53 -11.09 -24.65 3.81
N PRO A 54 -10.36 -24.99 2.73
CA PRO A 54 -9.11 -24.33 2.41
C PRO A 54 -9.39 -22.83 2.41
N ARG A 55 -8.91 -22.09 3.42
CA ARG A 55 -9.13 -20.65 3.51
C ARG A 55 -8.53 -20.10 2.23
N ARG A 56 -9.40 -19.65 1.33
CA ARG A 56 -9.09 -19.27 -0.04
C ARG A 56 -7.88 -18.33 -0.04
N ARG A 57 -6.70 -18.86 -0.39
CA ARG A 57 -5.48 -18.08 -0.68
C ARG A 57 -5.56 -17.43 -2.07
N MET A 58 -6.76 -17.25 -2.62
CA MET A 58 -6.96 -16.79 -4.00
C MET A 58 -6.35 -15.41 -4.25
N PRO A 59 -6.55 -14.39 -3.38
CA PRO A 59 -5.93 -13.08 -3.60
C PRO A 59 -4.39 -13.11 -3.56
N GLN A 60 -3.82 -13.98 -2.74
CA GLN A 60 -2.37 -14.12 -2.59
C GLN A 60 -1.76 -14.81 -3.82
N LEU A 61 -2.46 -15.76 -4.43
CA LEU A 61 -2.01 -16.41 -5.67
C LEU A 61 -1.87 -15.40 -6.81
N TRP A 62 -2.89 -14.56 -7.02
CA TRP A 62 -2.86 -13.51 -8.04
C TRP A 62 -1.75 -12.48 -7.80
N LEU A 63 -1.52 -12.11 -6.53
CA LEU A 63 -0.44 -11.19 -6.16
C LEU A 63 0.94 -11.81 -6.43
N THR A 64 1.14 -13.09 -6.14
CA THR A 64 2.39 -13.80 -6.46
C THR A 64 2.65 -13.82 -7.97
N ILE A 65 1.63 -14.07 -8.78
CA ILE A 65 1.76 -14.01 -10.26
C ILE A 65 2.16 -12.60 -10.70
N ALA A 66 1.52 -11.56 -10.15
CA ALA A 66 1.86 -10.18 -10.43
C ALA A 66 3.32 -9.85 -10.06
N ILE A 67 3.79 -10.30 -8.88
CA ILE A 67 5.17 -10.14 -8.42
C ILE A 67 6.16 -10.77 -9.39
N LEU A 68 5.90 -12.00 -9.87
CA LEU A 68 6.76 -12.66 -10.86
C LEU A 68 6.84 -11.87 -12.16
N LEU A 69 5.69 -11.40 -12.66
CA LEU A 69 5.63 -10.60 -13.89
C LEU A 69 6.32 -9.24 -13.75
N TYR A 70 6.16 -8.57 -12.61
CA TYR A 70 6.89 -7.34 -12.30
C TYR A 70 8.40 -7.58 -12.15
N GLY A 71 8.81 -8.68 -11.53
CA GLY A 71 10.21 -9.07 -11.41
C GLY A 71 10.85 -9.35 -12.78
N ILE A 72 10.15 -10.06 -13.66
CA ILE A 72 10.57 -10.28 -15.05
C ILE A 72 10.66 -8.93 -15.78
N GLY A 73 9.64 -8.09 -15.70
CA GLY A 73 9.63 -6.76 -16.31
C GLY A 73 10.81 -5.90 -15.85
N LEU A 74 11.12 -5.92 -14.55
CA LEU A 74 12.28 -5.24 -13.97
C LEU A 74 13.60 -5.80 -14.52
N ALA A 75 13.80 -7.11 -14.48
CA ALA A 75 15.02 -7.74 -14.97
C ALA A 75 15.29 -7.38 -16.44
N TYR A 76 14.27 -7.47 -17.30
CA TYR A 76 14.38 -7.08 -18.70
C TYR A 76 14.57 -5.57 -18.90
N SER A 77 14.00 -4.71 -18.04
CA SER A 77 14.25 -3.26 -18.09
C SER A 77 15.69 -2.89 -17.75
N ILE A 78 16.30 -3.62 -16.80
CA ILE A 78 17.71 -3.48 -16.45
C ILE A 78 18.58 -4.00 -17.60
N LEU A 79 18.29 -5.19 -18.13
CA LEU A 79 18.99 -5.75 -19.30
C LEU A 79 18.92 -4.83 -20.51
N LEU A 80 17.76 -4.24 -20.78
CA LEU A 80 17.59 -3.21 -21.80
C LEU A 80 18.53 -2.04 -21.54
N THR A 81 18.73 -1.62 -20.29
CA THR A 81 19.61 -0.49 -19.91
C THR A 81 21.07 -0.73 -20.29
N PHE A 82 21.52 -1.98 -20.22
CA PHE A 82 22.89 -2.38 -20.58
C PHE A 82 23.05 -2.92 -22.01
N SER A 83 21.99 -3.45 -22.61
CA SER A 83 22.00 -4.06 -23.94
C SER A 83 21.34 -3.14 -24.96
N GLY A 84 22.04 -2.74 -26.03
CA GLY A 84 21.51 -1.88 -27.10
C GLY A 84 20.34 -2.46 -27.92
N ARG A 85 19.73 -3.58 -27.51
CA ARG A 85 18.66 -4.31 -28.22
C ARG A 85 17.26 -3.79 -27.87
N ARG A 86 17.01 -2.50 -28.14
CA ARG A 86 15.80 -1.74 -27.75
C ARG A 86 14.49 -2.23 -28.37
N GLU A 87 14.44 -2.30 -29.70
CA GLU A 87 13.15 -2.34 -30.43
C GLU A 87 12.35 -3.62 -30.22
N LYS A 88 13.03 -4.72 -29.91
CA LYS A 88 12.39 -6.04 -29.78
C LYS A 88 11.90 -6.34 -28.36
N LEU A 89 12.51 -5.74 -27.34
CA LEU A 89 12.27 -6.12 -25.94
C LEU A 89 11.32 -5.15 -25.22
N GLU A 90 11.23 -3.88 -25.63
CA GLU A 90 10.32 -2.92 -24.99
C GLU A 90 8.84 -3.35 -25.04
N PRO A 91 8.27 -3.76 -26.19
CA PRO A 91 6.88 -4.22 -26.26
C PRO A 91 6.61 -5.44 -25.38
N PHE A 92 7.59 -6.35 -25.29
CA PHE A 92 7.51 -7.54 -24.45
C PHE A 92 7.45 -7.18 -22.96
N VAL A 93 8.32 -6.26 -22.50
CA VAL A 93 8.30 -5.77 -21.11
C VAL A 93 6.98 -5.11 -20.78
N ILE A 94 6.48 -4.25 -21.68
CA ILE A 94 5.19 -3.57 -21.49
C ILE A 94 4.04 -4.58 -21.42
N ALA A 95 4.03 -5.59 -22.28
CA ALA A 95 3.02 -6.65 -22.24
C ALA A 95 3.04 -7.40 -20.90
N MET A 96 4.21 -7.81 -20.42
CA MET A 96 4.35 -8.51 -19.14
C MET A 96 3.90 -7.67 -17.95
N VAL A 97 4.32 -6.41 -17.87
CA VAL A 97 3.93 -5.50 -16.78
C VAL A 97 2.43 -5.16 -16.85
N ARG A 98 1.83 -5.07 -18.05
CA ARG A 98 0.37 -4.91 -18.22
C ARG A 98 -0.41 -6.12 -17.68
N ILE A 99 0.03 -7.32 -18.05
CA ILE A 99 -0.56 -8.56 -17.53
C ILE A 99 -0.38 -8.64 -16.00
N GLY A 100 0.79 -8.26 -15.49
CA GLY A 100 1.05 -8.17 -14.04
C GLY A 100 0.10 -7.21 -13.33
N ALA A 101 -0.13 -6.02 -13.91
CA ALA A 101 -1.09 -5.05 -13.37
C ALA A 101 -2.54 -5.55 -13.41
N LEU A 102 -2.92 -6.34 -14.42
CA LEU A 102 -4.23 -6.97 -14.47
C LEU A 102 -4.40 -7.98 -13.31
N PHE A 103 -3.41 -8.84 -13.07
CA PHE A 103 -3.45 -9.78 -11.94
C PHE A 103 -3.40 -9.07 -10.58
N HIS A 104 -2.65 -7.97 -10.48
CA HIS A 104 -2.63 -7.14 -9.28
C HIS A 104 -4.01 -6.51 -9.01
N PHE A 105 -4.68 -6.00 -10.05
CA PHE A 105 -6.06 -5.50 -9.93
C PHE A 105 -7.03 -6.60 -9.47
N VAL A 106 -6.96 -7.79 -10.06
CA VAL A 106 -7.79 -8.95 -9.67
C VAL A 106 -7.53 -9.32 -8.20
N SER A 107 -6.28 -9.32 -7.77
CA SER A 107 -5.90 -9.56 -6.36
C SER A 107 -6.55 -8.54 -5.42
N LEU A 108 -6.52 -7.26 -5.77
CA LEU A 108 -7.15 -6.19 -4.99
C LEU A 108 -8.67 -6.34 -4.95
N ALA A 109 -9.30 -6.58 -6.12
CA ALA A 109 -10.74 -6.75 -6.23
C ALA A 109 -11.26 -7.95 -5.43
N GLU A 110 -10.59 -9.11 -5.53
CA GLU A 110 -10.93 -10.28 -4.72
C GLU A 110 -10.66 -10.06 -3.23
N SER A 111 -9.61 -9.31 -2.87
CA SER A 111 -9.34 -8.96 -1.47
C SER A 111 -10.49 -8.18 -0.87
N VAL A 112 -11.06 -7.23 -1.62
CA VAL A 112 -12.26 -6.47 -1.20
C VAL A 112 -13.48 -7.39 -1.14
N TRP A 113 -13.71 -8.20 -2.18
CA TRP A 113 -14.87 -9.09 -2.28
C TRP A 113 -14.92 -10.14 -1.16
N THR A 114 -13.80 -10.82 -0.90
CA THR A 114 -13.71 -11.89 0.09
C THR A 114 -13.81 -11.40 1.52
N THR A 115 -13.34 -10.17 1.79
CA THR A 115 -13.46 -9.58 3.12
C THR A 115 -14.77 -8.85 3.36
N GLY A 116 -15.60 -8.67 2.31
CA GLY A 116 -16.87 -7.95 2.38
C GLY A 116 -16.73 -6.52 2.90
N ARG A 117 -15.50 -5.98 2.89
CA ARG A 117 -15.12 -4.72 3.52
C ARG A 117 -14.08 -4.03 2.64
N LEU A 118 -14.33 -2.77 2.30
CA LEU A 118 -13.31 -1.84 1.80
C LEU A 118 -12.38 -1.40 2.95
N SER A 119 -11.71 -2.35 3.60
CA SER A 119 -10.66 -2.02 4.56
C SER A 119 -9.35 -1.81 3.80
N LEU A 120 -9.15 -0.58 3.30
CA LEU A 120 -7.86 -0.11 2.73
C LEU A 120 -6.89 0.36 3.83
N LEU A 121 -7.31 0.28 5.10
CA LEU A 121 -6.63 0.83 6.28
C LEU A 121 -5.47 -0.01 6.79
N ALA A 122 -5.44 -1.32 6.49
CA ALA A 122 -4.31 -2.15 6.85
C ALA A 122 -3.09 -1.67 6.05
N LEU A 123 -1.99 -1.33 6.73
CA LEU A 123 -0.75 -0.82 6.11
C LEU A 123 -0.36 -1.64 4.87
N GLN A 124 -0.42 -2.98 4.99
CA GLN A 124 -0.12 -3.91 3.90
C GLN A 124 -1.06 -3.77 2.69
N ARG A 125 -2.33 -3.44 2.91
CA ARG A 125 -3.30 -3.18 1.82
C ARG A 125 -3.10 -1.80 1.21
N THR A 126 -2.67 -0.82 2.00
CA THR A 126 -2.30 0.51 1.49
C THR A 126 -1.06 0.46 0.60
N GLU A 127 -0.04 -0.33 0.94
CA GLU A 127 1.16 -0.50 0.08
C GLU A 127 0.80 -1.13 -1.27
N SER A 128 -0.08 -2.13 -1.27
CA SER A 128 -0.58 -2.75 -2.51
C SER A 128 -1.36 -1.76 -3.37
N LEU A 129 -2.17 -0.89 -2.75
CA LEU A 129 -2.88 0.17 -3.44
C LEU A 129 -1.93 1.22 -4.03
N LEU A 130 -0.90 1.63 -3.28
CA LEU A 130 0.13 2.54 -3.75
C LEU A 130 0.86 1.95 -4.97
N ALA A 131 1.29 0.69 -4.88
CA ALA A 131 1.94 -0.02 -5.98
C ALA A 131 1.05 -0.07 -7.23
N PHE A 132 -0.25 -0.33 -7.06
CA PHE A 132 -1.20 -0.33 -8.16
C PHE A 132 -1.37 1.06 -8.79
N LEU A 133 -1.53 2.11 -7.97
CA LEU A 133 -1.64 3.49 -8.45
C LEU A 133 -0.37 3.96 -9.16
N LEU A 134 0.82 3.60 -8.66
CA LEU A 134 2.09 3.85 -9.35
C LEU A 134 2.11 3.21 -10.74
N MET A 135 1.58 2.00 -10.89
CA MET A 135 1.47 1.36 -12.20
C MET A 135 0.45 2.05 -13.12
N VAL A 136 -0.71 2.47 -12.59
CA VAL A 136 -1.69 3.24 -13.36
C VAL A 136 -1.07 4.55 -13.87
N LEU A 137 -0.38 5.30 -13.00
CA LEU A 137 0.33 6.52 -13.38
C LEU A 137 1.45 6.23 -14.39
N PHE A 138 2.18 5.12 -14.25
CA PHE A 138 3.19 4.72 -15.23
C PHE A 138 2.57 4.47 -16.60
N PHE A 139 1.46 3.74 -16.69
CA PHE A 139 0.80 3.53 -17.98
C PHE A 139 0.21 4.80 -18.55
N PHE A 140 -0.34 5.68 -17.72
CA PHE A 140 -0.83 6.98 -18.15
C PHE A 140 0.29 7.85 -18.74
N THR A 141 1.43 7.93 -18.03
CA THR A 141 2.60 8.69 -18.50
C THR A 141 3.23 8.06 -19.73
N PHE A 142 3.35 6.73 -19.77
CA PHE A 142 3.81 5.99 -20.95
C PHE A 142 2.89 6.23 -22.16
N TRP A 143 1.57 6.20 -21.97
CA TRP A 143 0.62 6.47 -23.05
C TRP A 143 0.67 7.92 -23.53
N ARG A 144 0.74 8.89 -22.61
CA ARG A 144 0.68 10.32 -22.93
C ARG A 144 1.98 10.89 -23.50
N TYR A 145 3.13 10.40 -23.03
CA TYR A 145 4.45 10.94 -23.38
C TYR A 145 5.31 9.96 -24.19
N ARG A 146 4.91 8.69 -24.31
CA ARG A 146 5.68 7.61 -24.96
C ARG A 146 7.10 7.46 -24.41
N THR A 147 7.25 7.68 -23.10
CA THR A 147 8.54 7.60 -22.41
C THR A 147 8.58 6.42 -21.47
N PHE A 148 9.50 5.49 -21.70
CA PHE A 148 9.74 4.34 -20.82
C PHE A 148 10.64 4.66 -19.61
N SER A 149 11.27 5.83 -19.58
CA SER A 149 12.32 6.20 -18.61
C SER A 149 11.92 6.09 -17.13
N HIS A 150 10.65 6.32 -16.82
CA HIS A 150 10.13 6.23 -15.44
C HIS A 150 10.07 4.80 -14.93
N GLY A 151 10.02 3.81 -15.84
CA GLY A 151 9.91 2.39 -15.50
C GLY A 151 11.08 1.89 -14.66
N ILE A 152 12.27 2.47 -14.84
CA ILE A 152 13.48 2.11 -14.07
C ILE A 152 13.33 2.41 -12.58
N PHE A 153 12.53 3.42 -12.21
CA PHE A 153 12.28 3.78 -10.82
C PHE A 153 10.95 3.20 -10.31
N VAL A 154 9.92 3.16 -11.18
CA VAL A 154 8.60 2.63 -10.82
C VAL A 154 8.64 1.12 -10.58
N PHE A 155 9.28 0.33 -11.45
CA PHE A 155 9.23 -1.13 -11.36
C PHE A 155 9.91 -1.68 -10.09
N PRO A 156 11.10 -1.22 -9.66
CA PRO A 156 11.68 -1.65 -8.40
C PRO A 156 10.79 -1.31 -7.20
N LEU A 157 10.20 -0.10 -7.18
CA LEU A 157 9.35 0.33 -6.08
C LEU A 157 8.06 -0.50 -6.03
N VAL A 158 7.39 -0.71 -7.16
CA VAL A 158 6.19 -1.57 -7.25
C VAL A 158 6.51 -3.00 -6.80
N LEU A 159 7.65 -3.55 -7.22
CA LEU A 159 8.08 -4.88 -6.78
C LEU A 159 8.33 -4.93 -5.26
N ALA A 160 9.01 -3.93 -4.69
CA ALA A 160 9.26 -3.86 -3.26
C ALA A 160 7.95 -3.77 -2.44
N LEU A 161 7.02 -2.91 -2.85
CA LEU A 161 5.72 -2.72 -2.19
C LEU A 161 4.84 -3.97 -2.27
N THR A 162 4.82 -4.65 -3.42
CA THR A 162 4.05 -5.90 -3.61
C THR A 162 4.68 -7.07 -2.85
N LEU A 163 6.01 -7.18 -2.80
CA LEU A 163 6.71 -8.15 -1.95
C LEU A 163 6.43 -7.90 -0.46
N PHE A 164 6.46 -6.64 -0.02
CA PHE A 164 6.11 -6.27 1.35
C PHE A 164 4.65 -6.60 1.68
N THR A 165 3.73 -6.46 0.71
CA THR A 165 2.33 -6.88 0.88
C THR A 165 2.20 -8.40 1.02
N ALA A 166 2.94 -9.17 0.22
CA ALA A 166 2.85 -10.62 0.18
C ALA A 166 3.52 -11.29 1.40
N TYR A 167 4.66 -10.77 1.84
CA TYR A 167 5.53 -11.40 2.84
C TYR A 167 5.77 -10.57 4.10
N GLY A 168 5.30 -9.33 4.15
CA GLY A 168 5.47 -8.46 5.31
C GLY A 168 4.75 -8.99 6.55
N ILE A 169 5.31 -8.69 7.72
CA ILE A 169 4.72 -9.03 9.02
C ILE A 169 3.36 -8.36 9.12
N ARG A 170 2.31 -9.14 9.42
CA ARG A 170 0.96 -8.62 9.68
C ARG A 170 0.92 -8.03 11.08
N PRO A 171 0.96 -6.70 11.25
CA PRO A 171 0.60 -6.15 12.55
C PRO A 171 -0.81 -6.62 12.88
N ALA A 172 -1.04 -7.04 14.13
CA ALA A 172 -2.37 -7.38 14.60
C ALA A 172 -3.33 -6.26 14.19
N ASP A 173 -4.49 -6.62 13.63
CA ASP A 173 -5.49 -5.68 13.11
C ASP A 173 -5.75 -4.60 14.18
N LEU A 174 -5.09 -3.44 14.05
CA LEU A 174 -5.40 -2.26 14.84
C LEU A 174 -6.82 -1.91 14.42
N SER A 175 -7.78 -2.25 15.26
CA SER A 175 -9.19 -1.99 15.06
C SER A 175 -9.43 -0.49 15.18
N ALA A 176 -8.95 0.28 14.22
CA ALA A 176 -9.37 1.65 14.02
C ALA A 176 -10.87 1.61 13.71
N PRO A 177 -11.72 2.23 14.54
CA PRO A 177 -13.16 2.24 14.33
C PRO A 177 -13.49 3.28 13.25
N ALA A 178 -13.15 3.00 12.00
CA ALA A 178 -13.45 3.91 10.91
C ALA A 178 -14.14 3.15 9.77
N ARG A 179 -15.33 2.63 10.10
CA ARG A 179 -16.24 1.86 9.23
C ARG A 179 -16.93 2.72 8.15
N SER A 180 -16.50 3.95 7.91
CA SER A 180 -17.17 4.89 7.01
C SER A 180 -16.48 4.96 5.64
N GLY A 181 -17.25 5.20 4.58
CA GLY A 181 -16.72 5.43 3.23
C GLY A 181 -15.76 6.62 3.16
N TRP A 182 -15.87 7.55 4.12
CA TRP A 182 -14.98 8.70 4.24
C TRP A 182 -13.51 8.31 4.45
N THR A 183 -13.25 7.22 5.19
CA THR A 183 -11.89 6.70 5.39
C THR A 183 -11.28 6.13 4.11
N VAL A 184 -12.10 5.45 3.31
CA VAL A 184 -11.70 4.94 2.00
C VAL A 184 -11.31 6.11 1.11
N THR A 185 -12.15 7.15 1.07
CA THR A 185 -11.88 8.37 0.32
C THR A 185 -10.58 9.03 0.78
N HIS A 186 -10.36 9.19 2.10
CA HIS A 186 -9.11 9.72 2.64
C HIS A 186 -7.87 8.93 2.15
N VAL A 187 -7.89 7.59 2.28
CA VAL A 187 -6.75 6.75 1.91
C VAL A 187 -6.49 6.80 0.41
N VAL A 188 -7.52 6.72 -0.43
CA VAL A 188 -7.34 6.78 -1.89
C VAL A 188 -6.76 8.13 -2.31
N LEU A 189 -7.26 9.23 -1.75
CA LEU A 189 -6.78 10.59 -2.04
C LEU A 189 -5.32 10.77 -1.61
N ILE A 190 -4.96 10.37 -0.38
CA ILE A 190 -3.59 10.58 0.12
C ILE A 190 -2.58 9.70 -0.63
N VAL A 191 -2.94 8.45 -0.94
CA VAL A 191 -2.06 7.54 -1.69
C VAL A 191 -1.90 7.99 -3.15
N ALA A 192 -2.95 8.54 -3.76
CA ALA A 192 -2.85 9.17 -5.09
C ALA A 192 -1.90 10.37 -5.08
N GLY A 193 -1.95 11.19 -4.01
CA GLY A 193 -0.97 12.25 -3.76
C GLY A 193 0.46 11.71 -3.69
N TYR A 194 0.73 10.68 -2.89
CA TYR A 194 2.06 10.06 -2.80
C TYR A 194 2.56 9.49 -4.12
N ALA A 195 1.71 8.83 -4.90
CA ALA A 195 2.06 8.34 -6.22
C ALA A 195 2.48 9.50 -7.15
N ALA A 196 1.73 10.59 -7.18
CA ALA A 196 2.05 11.76 -8.00
C ALA A 196 3.35 12.46 -7.55
N LEU A 197 3.63 12.51 -6.25
CA LEU A 197 4.88 13.05 -5.72
C LEU A 197 6.08 12.20 -6.15
N PHE A 198 5.94 10.88 -6.12
CA PHE A 198 6.99 9.96 -6.59
C PHE A 198 7.32 10.16 -8.07
N PHE A 199 6.33 10.43 -8.91
CA PHE A 199 6.57 10.78 -10.33
C PHE A 199 7.29 12.11 -10.47
N THR A 200 6.95 13.12 -9.64
CA THR A 200 7.67 14.40 -9.60
C THR A 200 9.13 14.21 -9.22
N PHE A 201 9.39 13.39 -8.21
CA PHE A 201 10.73 13.01 -7.77
C PHE A 201 11.53 12.29 -8.86
N THR A 202 10.92 11.29 -9.50
CA THR A 202 11.54 10.52 -10.58
C THR A 202 11.89 11.43 -11.75
N ALA A 203 10.95 12.28 -12.18
CA ALA A 203 11.20 13.28 -13.22
C ALA A 203 12.36 14.22 -12.85
N SER A 204 12.46 14.62 -11.58
CA SER A 204 13.55 15.49 -11.10
C SER A 204 14.92 14.81 -11.17
N ILE A 205 15.02 13.54 -10.78
CA ILE A 205 16.27 12.77 -10.94
C ILE A 205 16.62 12.62 -12.43
N LEU A 206 15.64 12.25 -13.26
CA LEU A 206 15.84 12.10 -14.70
C LEU A 206 16.29 13.41 -15.35
N TYR A 207 15.74 14.55 -14.90
CA TYR A 207 16.17 15.87 -15.35
C TYR A 207 17.64 16.12 -15.03
N LEU A 208 18.08 15.87 -13.80
CA LEU A 208 19.47 16.08 -13.38
C LEU A 208 20.45 15.14 -14.11
N VAL A 209 20.07 13.89 -14.33
CA VAL A 209 20.85 12.93 -15.11
C VAL A 209 21.01 13.41 -16.56
N GLN A 210 19.92 13.86 -17.18
CA GLN A 210 19.95 14.34 -18.56
C GLN A 210 20.71 15.65 -18.71
N GLU A 211 20.55 16.60 -17.78
CA GLU A 211 21.27 17.86 -17.78
C GLU A 211 22.79 17.62 -17.66
N ARG A 212 23.21 16.70 -16.79
CA ARG A 212 24.62 16.32 -16.64
C ARG A 212 25.16 15.72 -17.92
N SER A 213 24.44 14.78 -18.53
CA SER A 213 24.83 14.13 -19.78
C SER A 213 25.02 15.11 -20.94
N LEU A 214 24.16 16.14 -21.03
CA LEU A 214 24.29 17.18 -22.05
C LEU A 214 25.54 18.03 -21.85
N LYS A 215 25.88 18.34 -20.60
CA LYS A 215 27.08 19.14 -20.25
C LYS A 215 28.38 18.36 -20.45
N THR A 216 28.37 17.06 -20.21
CA THR A 216 29.56 16.21 -20.34
C THR A 216 29.67 15.55 -21.72
N HIS A 217 28.73 15.78 -22.63
CA HIS A 217 28.64 15.12 -23.95
C HIS A 217 28.64 13.58 -23.88
N THR A 218 28.28 12.99 -22.73
CA THR A 218 28.30 11.54 -22.51
C THR A 218 26.91 10.93 -22.65
N PHE A 219 26.47 10.65 -23.88
CA PHE A 219 25.16 10.06 -24.17
C PHE A 219 25.18 8.52 -24.07
N SER A 220 25.45 7.99 -22.88
CA SER A 220 25.47 6.53 -22.66
C SER A 220 24.46 6.08 -21.59
N GLY A 221 24.11 4.79 -21.63
CA GLY A 221 23.28 4.15 -20.60
C GLY A 221 21.87 4.75 -20.52
N LEU A 222 21.51 5.28 -19.33
CA LEU A 222 20.19 5.86 -19.04
C LEU A 222 19.96 7.19 -19.76
N ALA A 223 20.97 8.07 -19.85
CA ALA A 223 20.80 9.41 -20.41
C ALA A 223 20.53 9.41 -21.93
N ALA A 224 21.05 8.41 -22.66
CA ALA A 224 20.72 8.21 -24.07
C ALA A 224 19.23 7.90 -24.33
N ARG A 225 18.46 7.63 -23.26
CA ARG A 225 17.09 7.10 -23.32
C ARG A 225 16.02 8.10 -22.91
N LEU A 226 16.45 9.22 -22.36
CA LEU A 226 15.56 10.20 -21.79
C LEU A 226 15.01 11.10 -22.91
N PRO A 227 13.74 11.54 -22.79
CA PRO A 227 13.20 12.54 -23.69
C PRO A 227 13.90 13.89 -23.46
N ALA A 228 13.54 14.90 -24.26
CA ALA A 228 14.01 16.27 -24.07
C ALA A 228 13.79 16.77 -22.63
N LEU A 229 14.72 17.60 -22.13
CA LEU A 229 14.66 18.19 -20.78
C LEU A 229 13.31 18.83 -20.46
N GLN A 230 12.73 19.51 -21.45
CA GLN A 230 11.43 20.17 -21.33
C GLN A 230 10.31 19.17 -21.08
N THR A 231 10.32 18.00 -21.72
CA THR A 231 9.33 16.95 -21.51
C THR A 231 9.41 16.37 -20.10
N ILE A 232 10.63 16.18 -19.58
CA ILE A 232 10.85 15.68 -18.22
C ILE A 232 10.36 16.70 -17.19
N ASP A 233 10.72 17.98 -17.36
CA ASP A 233 10.30 19.05 -16.47
C ASP A 233 8.77 19.25 -16.47
N GLU A 234 8.14 19.20 -17.64
CA GLU A 234 6.69 19.29 -17.80
C GLU A 234 5.97 18.11 -17.12
N LEU A 235 6.50 16.89 -17.27
CA LEU A 235 5.95 15.72 -16.61
C LEU A 235 6.00 15.86 -15.08
N GLY A 236 7.14 16.31 -14.55
CA GLY A 236 7.31 16.55 -13.12
C GLY A 236 6.34 17.61 -12.61
N PHE A 237 6.22 18.73 -13.34
CA PHE A 237 5.31 19.80 -12.97
C PHE A 237 3.83 19.40 -13.01
N ARG A 238 3.39 18.68 -14.05
CA ARG A 238 2.01 18.19 -14.14
C ARG A 238 1.69 17.16 -13.07
N SER A 239 2.64 16.28 -12.76
CA SER A 239 2.48 15.31 -11.66
C SER A 239 2.30 16.04 -10.33
N LEU A 240 3.08 17.10 -10.09
CA LEU A 240 2.95 17.94 -8.91
C LEU A 240 1.59 18.67 -8.84
N LEU A 241 1.14 19.25 -9.96
CA LEU A 241 -0.16 19.92 -10.07
C LEU A 241 -1.35 18.99 -9.79
N ILE A 242 -1.29 17.75 -10.29
CA ILE A 242 -2.36 16.76 -10.05
C ILE A 242 -2.29 16.22 -8.62
N GLY A 243 -1.08 15.99 -8.09
CA GLY A 243 -0.89 15.42 -6.76
C GLY A 243 -1.32 16.33 -5.62
N PHE A 244 -1.15 17.65 -5.75
CA PHE A 244 -1.45 18.59 -4.67
C PHE A 244 -2.94 18.65 -4.26
N PRO A 245 -3.91 18.72 -5.20
CA PRO A 245 -5.33 18.60 -4.85
C PRO A 245 -5.65 17.28 -4.16
N PHE A 246 -5.10 16.16 -4.64
CA PHE A 246 -5.31 14.86 -4.01
C PHE A 246 -4.75 14.82 -2.59
N MET A 247 -3.53 15.34 -2.38
CA MET A 247 -2.90 15.46 -1.07
C MET A 247 -3.72 16.36 -0.12
N THR A 248 -4.20 17.51 -0.61
CA THR A 248 -4.96 18.48 0.19
C THR A 248 -6.32 17.92 0.59
N LEU A 249 -7.09 17.38 -0.36
CA LEU A 249 -8.39 16.76 -0.08
C LEU A 249 -8.23 15.54 0.82
N GLY A 250 -7.19 14.74 0.61
CA GLY A 250 -6.82 13.63 1.48
C GLY A 250 -6.57 14.12 2.91
N LEU A 251 -5.75 15.14 3.10
CA LEU A 251 -5.42 15.68 4.42
C LEU A 251 -6.64 16.27 5.14
N VAL A 252 -7.50 17.00 4.43
CA VAL A 252 -8.77 17.51 4.97
C VAL A 252 -9.67 16.36 5.40
N ALA A 253 -9.86 15.35 4.54
CA ALA A 253 -10.67 14.17 4.87
C ALA A 253 -10.10 13.44 6.08
N GLY A 254 -8.77 13.30 6.17
CA GLY A 254 -8.08 12.67 7.29
C GLY A 254 -8.22 13.43 8.60
N SER A 255 -8.14 14.76 8.54
CA SER A 255 -8.31 15.63 9.72
C SER A 255 -9.70 15.51 10.32
N VAL A 256 -10.75 15.45 9.48
CA VAL A 256 -12.13 15.24 9.94
C VAL A 256 -12.29 13.88 10.65
N ILE A 257 -11.66 12.82 10.12
CA ILE A 257 -11.67 11.49 10.76
C ILE A 257 -10.91 11.53 12.09
N ALA A 258 -9.74 12.17 12.09
CA ALA A 258 -8.86 12.20 13.23
C ALA A 258 -9.49 12.96 14.41
N GLU A 259 -10.13 14.11 14.14
CA GLU A 259 -10.86 14.86 15.16
C GLU A 259 -12.02 14.03 15.74
N ALA A 260 -12.79 13.35 14.89
CA ALA A 260 -13.90 12.51 15.33
C ALA A 260 -13.46 11.28 16.15
N ALA A 261 -12.27 10.73 15.87
CA ALA A 261 -11.78 9.50 16.50
C ALA A 261 -10.90 9.76 17.74
N TYR A 262 -10.10 10.82 17.75
CA TYR A 262 -9.06 11.08 18.75
C TYR A 262 -9.24 12.44 19.46
N GLY A 263 -10.18 13.28 19.03
CA GLY A 263 -10.41 14.63 19.56
C GLY A 263 -9.27 15.62 19.24
N PRO A 264 -9.27 16.81 19.86
CA PRO A 264 -8.39 17.93 19.52
C PRO A 264 -6.88 17.65 19.65
N GLY A 265 -6.50 16.56 20.34
CA GLY A 265 -5.11 16.15 20.55
C GLY A 265 -4.48 15.42 19.37
N TYR A 266 -5.21 15.19 18.27
CA TYR A 266 -4.75 14.36 17.15
C TYR A 266 -3.45 14.87 16.50
N LEU A 267 -3.18 16.18 16.55
CA LEU A 267 -1.94 16.79 16.03
C LEU A 267 -0.67 16.38 16.78
N ARG A 268 -0.79 15.67 17.91
CA ARG A 268 0.37 15.12 18.63
C ARG A 268 0.88 13.81 18.02
N ASP A 269 0.09 13.14 17.17
CA ASP A 269 0.55 11.93 16.49
C ASP A 269 1.62 12.30 15.44
N PRO A 270 2.86 11.77 15.56
CA PRO A 270 3.93 12.05 14.61
C PRO A 270 3.57 11.73 13.15
N LYS A 271 2.67 10.77 12.90
CA LYS A 271 2.22 10.42 11.55
C LYS A 271 1.37 11.53 10.93
N ILE A 272 0.52 12.17 11.72
CA ILE A 272 -0.31 13.28 11.27
C ILE A 272 0.56 14.51 11.04
N VAL A 273 1.49 14.81 11.94
CA VAL A 273 2.47 15.89 11.74
C VAL A 273 3.29 15.66 10.48
N LEU A 274 3.77 14.44 10.24
CA LEU A 274 4.52 14.11 9.03
C LEU A 274 3.68 14.34 7.76
N SER A 275 2.38 14.02 7.78
CA SER A 275 1.49 14.28 6.65
C SER A 275 1.31 15.79 6.36
N LEU A 276 1.28 16.63 7.40
CA LEU A 276 1.28 18.10 7.27
C LEU A 276 2.60 18.62 6.70
N VAL A 277 3.73 18.08 7.13
CA VAL A 277 5.05 18.40 6.56
C VAL A 277 5.11 18.03 5.08
N MET A 278 4.59 16.86 4.70
CA MET A 278 4.51 16.45 3.28
C MET A 278 3.63 17.39 2.45
N TRP A 279 2.53 17.85 3.01
CA TRP A 279 1.68 18.85 2.37
C TRP A 279 2.40 20.20 2.21
N ALA A 280 3.13 20.64 3.23
CA ALA A 280 3.95 21.85 3.15
C ALA A 280 5.07 21.74 2.10
N VAL A 281 5.72 20.59 1.99
CA VAL A 281 6.69 20.30 0.92
C VAL A 281 6.04 20.47 -0.45
N TYR A 282 4.86 19.89 -0.64
CA TYR A 282 4.07 20.03 -1.87
C TYR A 282 3.79 21.50 -2.20
N LEU A 283 3.36 22.28 -1.20
CA LEU A 283 3.07 23.70 -1.33
C LEU A 283 4.32 24.49 -1.72
N VAL A 284 5.48 24.23 -1.09
CA VAL A 284 6.75 24.88 -1.42
C VAL A 284 7.19 24.53 -2.85
N LEU A 285 7.09 23.26 -3.25
CA LEU A 285 7.44 22.84 -4.61
C LEU A 285 6.55 23.51 -5.67
N LEU A 286 5.25 23.67 -5.40
CA LEU A 286 4.34 24.36 -6.31
C LEU A 286 4.59 25.87 -6.32
N PHE A 287 4.71 26.48 -5.14
CA PHE A 287 4.90 27.90 -4.98
C PHE A 287 6.19 28.38 -5.64
N THR A 288 7.30 27.66 -5.44
CA THR A 288 8.58 28.00 -6.08
C THR A 288 8.50 27.93 -7.61
N ARG A 289 7.72 27.01 -8.17
CA ARG A 289 7.53 26.90 -9.62
C ARG A 289 6.55 27.94 -10.18
N TRP A 290 5.46 28.23 -9.46
CA TRP A 290 4.42 29.16 -9.90
C TRP A 290 4.82 30.62 -9.67
N ALA A 291 5.21 30.97 -8.44
CA ALA A 291 5.46 32.36 -8.04
C ALA A 291 6.90 32.80 -8.33
N ALA A 292 7.89 31.97 -7.98
CA ALA A 292 9.30 32.31 -8.17
C ALA A 292 9.83 31.92 -9.56
N GLY A 293 9.03 31.24 -10.38
CA GLY A 293 9.39 30.84 -11.74
C GLY A 293 10.57 29.86 -11.79
N TRP A 294 10.85 29.13 -10.70
CA TRP A 294 11.98 28.19 -10.66
C TRP A 294 11.75 27.06 -11.65
N ARG A 295 12.66 26.94 -12.61
CA ARG A 295 12.63 25.92 -13.66
C ARG A 295 13.96 25.18 -13.75
N GLY A 296 13.90 23.98 -14.31
CA GLY A 296 15.06 23.17 -14.55
C GLY A 296 15.80 22.74 -13.28
N ARG A 297 17.13 22.90 -13.26
CA ARG A 297 18.01 22.32 -12.22
C ARG A 297 17.61 22.69 -10.80
N ARG A 298 17.30 23.97 -10.53
CA ARG A 298 16.97 24.44 -9.17
C ARG A 298 15.71 23.75 -8.64
N ALA A 299 14.68 23.67 -9.47
CA ALA A 299 13.43 22.99 -9.15
C ALA A 299 13.65 21.48 -8.97
N ALA A 300 14.45 20.85 -9.85
CA ALA A 300 14.76 19.44 -9.77
C ALA A 300 15.53 19.08 -8.49
N VAL A 301 16.56 19.85 -8.11
CA VAL A 301 17.31 19.64 -6.86
C VAL A 301 16.40 19.78 -5.64
N LEU A 302 15.54 20.80 -5.61
CA LEU A 302 14.61 21.01 -4.50
C LEU A 302 13.63 19.83 -4.36
N ALA A 303 13.02 19.39 -5.47
CA ALA A 303 12.10 18.25 -5.48
C ALA A 303 12.78 16.93 -5.07
N THR A 304 14.00 16.69 -5.55
CA THR A 304 14.79 15.51 -5.14
C THR A 304 15.13 15.56 -3.66
N ALA A 305 15.64 16.68 -3.14
CA ALA A 305 15.99 16.83 -1.73
C ALA A 305 14.74 16.65 -0.85
N ALA A 306 13.63 17.30 -1.20
CA ALA A 306 12.41 17.22 -0.41
C ALA A 306 11.85 15.80 -0.32
N PHE A 307 11.85 15.04 -1.42
CA PHE A 307 11.41 13.64 -1.41
C PHE A 307 12.34 12.73 -0.60
N VAL A 308 13.65 12.94 -0.67
CA VAL A 308 14.63 12.16 0.11
C VAL A 308 14.43 12.43 1.60
N THR A 309 14.35 13.70 2.01
CA THR A 309 14.10 14.08 3.41
C THR A 309 12.77 13.52 3.92
N ALA A 310 11.71 13.60 3.13
CA ALA A 310 10.43 12.99 3.41
C ALA A 310 10.52 11.47 3.65
N SER A 311 11.20 10.76 2.76
CA SER A 311 11.37 9.31 2.84
C SER A 311 12.15 8.90 4.10
N LEU A 312 13.19 9.68 4.44
CA LEU A 312 13.97 9.47 5.66
C LEU A 312 13.14 9.72 6.92
N ALA A 313 12.32 10.78 6.93
CA ALA A 313 11.43 11.09 8.06
C ALA A 313 10.38 9.98 8.27
N TRP A 314 9.81 9.45 7.19
CA TRP A 314 8.91 8.30 7.25
C TRP A 314 9.61 7.05 7.78
N ALA A 315 10.81 6.73 7.26
CA ALA A 315 11.59 5.59 7.72
C ALA A 315 11.95 5.71 9.22
N ALA A 316 12.34 6.89 9.68
CA ALA A 316 12.63 7.15 11.09
C ALA A 316 11.38 6.95 11.97
N ASN A 317 10.21 7.42 11.52
CA ASN A 317 8.95 7.20 12.23
C ASN A 317 8.59 5.70 12.32
N TYR A 318 8.78 4.96 11.22
CA TYR A 318 8.51 3.53 11.17
C TYR A 318 9.43 2.74 12.12
N VAL A 319 10.74 3.06 12.13
CA VAL A 319 11.71 2.45 13.04
C VAL A 319 11.42 2.81 14.50
N GLY A 320 11.09 4.07 14.79
CA GLY A 320 10.70 4.51 16.14
C GLY A 320 9.48 3.76 16.68
N SER A 321 8.49 3.50 15.81
CA SER A 321 7.32 2.70 16.15
C SER A 321 7.65 1.23 16.45
N MET A 322 8.71 0.66 15.88
CA MET A 322 9.11 -0.74 16.15
C MET A 322 9.87 -0.91 17.46
N HIS A 323 10.60 0.13 17.90
CA HIS A 323 11.34 0.10 19.16
C HIS A 323 10.54 0.57 20.37
N GLY A 324 9.23 0.79 20.24
CA GLY A 324 8.38 1.24 21.34
C GLY A 324 8.74 2.63 21.88
N MET A 325 9.51 3.42 21.11
CA MET A 325 9.89 4.79 21.46
C MET A 325 8.86 5.79 20.94
N ALA A 326 7.58 5.54 21.24
CA ALA A 326 6.54 6.54 21.13
C ALA A 326 5.83 6.62 22.50
N PRO A 327 5.73 7.81 23.12
CA PRO A 327 4.99 7.98 24.37
C PRO A 327 3.49 7.70 24.22
#